data_AF-A0A846YYQ1-F1
#
_entry.id   AF-A0A846YYQ1-F1
#
_cell.length_a   1.000
_cell.length_b   1.000
_cell.length_c   1.000
_cell.angle_alpha   90.00
_cell.angle_beta   90.00
_cell.angle_gamma   90.00
#
_symmetry.space_group_name_H-M   'P 1'
#
loop_
_entity.id
_entity.type
_entity.pdbx_description
1 polymer ?
#
loop_
_entity_poly.entity_id
_entity_poly.type
_entity_poly.pdbx_seq_one_letter_code
_entity_poly.pdbx_strand_id
1 'polypeptide(L)' 'MSPKPLEEVTLGDLATKDDLKDLVTKDYLHQELGSAVNLIMGELGKMSARQEEMAGTLARLVARSEGVMQ' A
#
# COMPACT_ATOMS: atom_id res chain seq x y z
N MET A 1 13.98 25.49 -35.63
CA MET A 1 12.78 26.35 -35.66
C MET A 1 13.00 27.45 -34.63
N SER A 2 12.67 28.71 -34.96
CA SER A 2 12.70 29.78 -33.96
C SER A 2 11.56 29.55 -32.95
N PRO A 3 11.80 29.69 -31.64
CA PRO A 3 10.73 29.56 -30.64
C PRO A 3 9.66 30.62 -30.88
N LYS A 4 8.39 30.24 -30.74
CA LYS A 4 7.26 31.19 -30.85
C LYS A 4 7.40 32.30 -29.80
N PRO A 5 6.96 33.54 -30.11
CA PRO A 5 6.81 34.60 -29.13
C PRO A 5 5.94 34.14 -27.95
N LEU A 6 6.23 34.60 -26.74
CA LEU A 6 5.50 34.19 -25.52
C LEU A 6 4.01 34.52 -25.60
N GLU A 7 3.62 35.57 -26.33
CA GLU A 7 2.22 35.95 -26.53
C GLU A 7 1.44 34.94 -27.41
N GLU A 8 2.15 34.08 -28.16
CA GLU A 8 1.59 33.10 -29.09
C GLU A 8 1.68 31.65 -28.57
N VAL A 9 2.26 31.44 -27.39
CA VAL A 9 2.38 30.11 -26.77
C VAL A 9 1.04 29.69 -26.17
N THR A 10 0.52 28.55 -26.61
CA THR A 10 -0.71 27.95 -26.06
C THR A 10 -0.37 26.79 -25.12
N LEU A 11 -1.33 26.36 -24.29
CA LEU A 11 -1.16 25.17 -23.44
C LEU A 11 -0.79 23.91 -24.25
N GLY A 12 -1.29 23.78 -25.48
CA GLY A 12 -0.94 22.67 -26.38
C GLY A 12 0.49 22.73 -26.91
N ASP A 13 1.13 23.89 -26.88
CA ASP A 13 2.57 24.05 -27.17
C ASP A 13 3.44 23.71 -25.94
N LEU A 14 2.86 23.66 -24.73
CA LEU A 14 3.57 23.48 -23.46
C LEU A 14 3.52 22.04 -22.92
N ALA A 15 2.42 21.32 -23.15
CA ALA A 15 2.24 19.95 -22.69
C ALA A 15 1.37 19.17 -23.65
N THR A 16 1.76 17.92 -23.94
CA THR A 16 0.93 16.99 -24.70
C THR A 16 -0.14 16.37 -23.80
N LYS A 17 -1.17 15.78 -24.44
CA LYS A 17 -2.18 14.99 -23.71
C LYS A 17 -1.54 13.86 -22.91
N ASP A 18 -0.45 13.28 -23.40
CA ASP A 18 0.26 12.20 -22.71
C ASP A 18 1.06 12.72 -21.52
N ASP A 19 1.72 13.88 -21.63
CA ASP A 19 2.39 14.54 -20.49
C ASP A 19 1.41 14.85 -19.34
N LEU A 20 0.14 15.13 -19.66
CA LEU A 20 -0.90 15.37 -18.67
C LEU A 20 -1.50 14.09 -18.07
N LYS A 21 -1.36 12.93 -18.72
CA LYS A 21 -1.84 11.64 -18.17
C LYS A 21 -0.92 11.12 -17.07
N ASP A 22 0.37 11.42 -17.16
CA ASP A 22 1.36 11.07 -16.14
C ASP A 22 1.30 12.00 -14.91
N LEU A 23 0.45 13.03 -14.97
CA LEU A 23 0.18 13.89 -13.83
C LEU A 23 -0.67 13.14 -12.81
N VAL A 24 -0.01 12.64 -11.77
CA VAL A 24 -0.64 11.95 -10.66
C VAL A 24 -1.66 12.88 -9.97
N THR A 25 -2.93 12.48 -10.00
CA THR A 25 -4.00 13.20 -9.30
C THR A 25 -4.09 12.77 -7.84
N LYS A 26 -4.67 13.63 -6.99
CA LYS A 26 -4.93 13.30 -5.59
C LYS A 26 -5.82 12.05 -5.45
N ASP A 27 -6.80 11.90 -6.34
CA ASP A 27 -7.73 10.76 -6.34
C ASP A 27 -7.01 9.46 -6.68
N TYR A 28 -6.10 9.49 -7.67
CA TYR A 28 -5.26 8.36 -8.01
C TYR A 28 -4.38 7.92 -6.83
N LEU A 29 -3.73 8.86 -6.15
CA LEU A 29 -2.95 8.57 -4.94
C LEU A 29 -3.82 7.98 -3.83
N HIS A 30 -5.01 8.52 -3.62
CA HIS A 30 -5.92 8.03 -2.60
C HIS A 30 -6.34 6.57 -2.87
N GLN A 31 -6.63 6.23 -4.12
CA GLN A 31 -6.99 4.88 -4.52
C GLN A 31 -5.83 3.89 -4.34
N GLU A 32 -4.63 4.23 -4.85
CA GLU A 32 -3.45 3.37 -4.75
C GLU A 32 -3.02 3.17 -3.29
N LEU A 33 -2.99 4.24 -2.49
CA LEU A 33 -2.67 4.17 -1.07
C LEU A 33 -3.71 3.36 -0.29
N GLY A 34 -5.01 3.55 -0.59
CA GLY A 34 -6.08 2.77 0.04
C GLY A 34 -5.96 1.28 -0.26
N SER A 35 -5.64 0.92 -1.50
CA SER A 35 -5.38 -0.47 -1.91
C SER A 35 -4.18 -1.07 -1.16
N ALA A 36 -3.06 -0.34 -1.11
CA ALA A 36 -1.87 -0.78 -0.40
C ALA A 36 -2.12 -0.98 1.11
N VAL A 37 -2.84 -0.05 1.76
CA VAL A 37 -3.20 -0.16 3.19
C VAL A 37 -4.07 -1.39 3.44
N ASN A 38 -5.05 -1.67 2.58
CA ASN A 38 -5.91 -2.84 2.73
C ASN A 38 -5.13 -4.16 2.63
N LEU A 39 -4.18 -4.25 1.69
CA LEU A 39 -3.29 -5.42 1.56
C LEU A 39 -2.45 -5.61 2.83
N ILE A 40 -1.80 -4.55 3.31
CA ILE A 40 -0.98 -4.57 4.53
C ILE A 40 -1.82 -4.97 5.74
N MET A 41 -3.01 -4.40 5.92
CA MET A 41 -3.91 -4.79 7.01
C MET A 41 -4.31 -6.27 6.94
N GLY A 42 -4.58 -6.78 5.74
CA GLY A 42 -4.91 -8.19 5.54
C GLY A 42 -3.75 -9.13 5.90
N GLU A 43 -2.52 -8.77 5.55
CA GLU A 43 -1.33 -9.53 5.92
C GLU A 43 -1.04 -9.48 7.42
N LEU A 44 -1.18 -8.29 8.03
CA LEU A 44 -1.06 -8.13 9.47
C LEU A 44 -2.08 -8.98 10.23
N GLY A 45 -3.35 -8.99 9.79
CA GLY A 45 -4.38 -9.83 10.39
C GLY A 45 -4.05 -11.33 10.31
N LYS A 46 -3.53 -11.81 9.17
CA LYS A 46 -3.06 -13.19 9.02
C LYS A 46 -1.87 -13.50 9.94
N MET A 47 -0.94 -12.56 10.09
CA MET A 47 0.20 -12.72 11.01
C MET A 47 -0.26 -12.80 12.46
N SER A 48 -1.20 -11.95 12.88
CA SER A 48 -1.77 -11.97 14.23
C SER A 48 -2.45 -13.30 14.53
N ALA A 49 -3.26 -13.84 13.61
CA ALA A 49 -3.90 -15.14 13.80
C ALA A 49 -2.88 -16.28 13.97
N ARG A 50 -1.79 -16.27 13.18
CA ARG A 50 -0.70 -17.25 13.33
C ARG A 50 0.04 -17.10 14.66
N GLN A 51 0.25 -15.87 15.13
CA GLN A 51 0.87 -15.63 16.44
C GLN A 51 0.00 -16.16 17.57
N GLU A 52 -1.31 -16.00 17.49
CA GLU A 52 -2.25 -16.54 18.48
C GLU A 52 -2.21 -18.08 18.53
N GLU A 53 -2.22 -18.73 17.37
CA GLU A 53 -2.09 -20.19 17.28
C GLU A 53 -0.76 -20.70 17.87
N MET A 54 0.34 -20.00 17.56
CA MET A 54 1.67 -20.31 18.10
C MET A 54 1.71 -20.14 19.62
N ALA A 55 1.17 -19.03 20.14
CA ALA A 55 1.08 -18.78 21.56
C ALA A 55 0.28 -19.88 22.28
N GLY A 56 -0.84 -20.30 21.71
CA GLY A 56 -1.63 -21.42 22.25
C GLY A 56 -0.86 -22.74 22.25
N THR A 57 -0.05 -23.00 21.22
CA THR A 57 0.79 -24.19 21.14
C THR A 57 1.91 -24.17 22.19
N LEU A 58 2.57 -23.02 22.35
CA LEU A 58 3.58 -22.83 23.39
C LEU A 58 2.99 -22.99 24.78
N ALA A 59 1.82 -22.39 25.05
CA ALA A 59 1.13 -22.54 26.34
C ALA A 59 0.84 -24.02 26.66
N ARG A 60 0.38 -24.80 25.67
CA ARG A 60 0.16 -26.25 25.85
C ARG A 60 1.45 -27.03 26.12
N LEU A 61 2.54 -26.70 25.43
CA LEU A 61 3.84 -27.34 25.64
C LEU A 61 4.39 -27.03 27.03
N VAL A 62 4.32 -25.77 27.45
CA VAL A 62 4.75 -25.34 28.79
C VAL A 62 3.93 -26.07 29.86
N ALA A 63 2.60 -26.06 29.75
CA ALA A 63 1.73 -26.74 30.72
C ALA A 63 1.99 -28.25 30.81
N ARG A 64 2.35 -28.92 29.71
CA ARG A 64 2.81 -30.32 29.72
C ARG A 64 4.16 -30.48 30.39
N SER A 65 5.12 -29.60 30.11
CA SER A 65 6.46 -29.65 30.71
C SER A 65 6.46 -29.40 32.21
N GLU A 66 5.52 -28.59 32.70
CA GLU A 66 5.34 -28.29 34.12
C GLU A 66 4.46 -29.33 34.85
N GLY A 67 3.97 -30.35 34.14
CA GLY A 67 3.10 -31.40 34.72
C GLY A 67 1.70 -30.92 35.10
N VAL A 68 1.28 -29.74 34.63
CA VAL A 68 -0.05 -29.14 34.88
C VAL A 68 -1.13 -29.82 34.04
N MET A 69 -0.77 -30.32 32.85
CA MET A 69 -1.62 -31.19 32.02
C MET A 69 -0.98 -32.57 31.88
N GLN A 70 -1.73 -33.62 32.23
CA GLN A 70 -1.38 -35.04 31.97
C GLN A 70 -1.68 -35.42 30.52
#